data_AF-A0A258LD28-F1
#
_entry.id   AF-A0A258LD28-F1
#
_cell.length_a   1.000
_cell.length_b   1.000
_cell.length_c   1.000
_cell.angle_alpha   90.00
_cell.angle_beta   90.00
_cell.angle_gamma   90.00
#
_symmetry.space_group_name_H-M   'P 1'
#
loop_
_entity.id
_entity.type
_entity.pdbx_description
1 polymer ?
#
loop_
_entity_poly.entity_id
_entity_poly.type
_entity_poly.pdbx_seq_one_letter_code
_entity_poly.pdbx_strand_id
1 'polypeptide(L)'
;MQAYVYPAMFALFVWWFSTGAIIFLDNLPRKTFKYSMVGATIVSLSCLYGLKITATQTSLVSAYEAFFFGLFAWGWQEISFYMGYVTGTRNEPCPEGCSGWKHFGHAVETSLFHEVAIILSACAIFILTHHEPNQIGMWTFMVLWWMHQSAKLNVFFGVRNLNEEFLPEHLTFLKSFLKSKPMNLFFPISITVSMVIATMLFEHAASATSAFERSGDTFLGTMMALAILEHWFLVIPLPAGKLWKWGLASRKPSKAFDVEIVAGFLGAGKTTFMTRRLNDLGALPGKTVVLVNDFASVGLDGSLLNNQGADVVELPNGCICCSLRDDLSRQLEDTVSRFAPDRVLIEPSGVADIASLIGVMQRPPLLPFVRALKITTIIDAGAFLEDYAKLPAHFAAQAKLASTLIINKADVVSATERTMVAETLRRLNPAVAIVTARYGHIDPEPLPQARIALVHDNAASDEVPHECDDHCSHAGHTHHGHDTHDHHEQHHEHHHNHAASDLGFTSWNTELHTHCNADALQAVLDGIVGGKFGAIARVKGLAKSGNGWLHFDVAGGRASMTAFAASSDEQARVVAIGKNIHESELAAAFLACDVKLAA
;
A
#
# COMPACT_ATOMS: atom_id res chain seq x y z
N MET A 1 27.95 -26.85 -24.18
CA MET A 1 26.70 -26.37 -23.56
C MET A 1 26.72 -26.52 -22.03
N GLN A 2 26.94 -27.73 -21.48
CA GLN A 2 27.04 -27.95 -20.01
C GLN A 2 28.06 -27.04 -19.30
N ALA A 3 29.21 -26.78 -19.93
CA ALA A 3 30.26 -25.92 -19.37
C ALA A 3 29.86 -24.44 -19.13
N TYR A 4 28.78 -23.97 -19.75
CA TYR A 4 28.26 -22.60 -19.57
C TYR A 4 26.98 -22.58 -18.74
N VAL A 5 26.14 -23.61 -18.91
CA VAL A 5 24.84 -23.69 -18.22
C VAL A 5 25.01 -23.84 -16.72
N TYR A 6 25.93 -24.68 -16.24
CA TYR A 6 26.08 -24.88 -14.80
C TYR A 6 26.59 -23.63 -14.05
N PRO A 7 27.65 -22.94 -14.50
CA PRO A 7 28.05 -21.68 -13.87
C PRO A 7 26.92 -20.63 -13.90
N ALA A 8 26.22 -20.47 -15.03
CA ALA A 8 25.14 -19.50 -15.14
C ALA A 8 23.95 -19.81 -14.20
N MET A 9 23.54 -21.08 -14.11
CA MET A 9 22.47 -21.52 -13.21
C MET A 9 22.88 -21.38 -11.74
N PHE A 10 24.14 -21.67 -11.41
CA PHE A 10 24.67 -21.47 -10.07
C PHE A 10 24.69 -19.97 -9.71
N ALA A 11 25.16 -19.11 -10.62
CA ALA A 11 25.14 -17.66 -10.43
C ALA A 11 23.72 -17.14 -10.16
N LEU A 12 22.77 -17.54 -11.01
CA LEU A 12 21.36 -17.18 -10.87
C LEU A 12 20.78 -17.64 -9.54
N PHE A 13 21.02 -18.89 -9.15
CA PHE A 13 20.52 -19.45 -7.89
C PHE A 13 21.10 -18.70 -6.69
N VAL A 14 22.42 -18.54 -6.65
CA VAL A 14 23.10 -17.89 -5.53
C VAL A 14 22.65 -16.44 -5.40
N TRP A 15 22.63 -15.68 -6.50
CA TRP A 15 22.15 -14.29 -6.52
C TRP A 15 20.68 -14.19 -6.08
N TRP A 16 19.78 -15.00 -6.66
CA TRP A 16 18.36 -14.93 -6.34
C TRP A 16 18.09 -15.29 -4.87
N PHE A 17 18.72 -16.35 -4.38
CA PHE A 17 18.57 -16.81 -3.01
C PHE A 17 19.18 -15.83 -2.00
N SER A 18 20.37 -15.30 -2.26
CA SER A 18 21.02 -14.33 -1.37
C SER A 18 20.20 -13.05 -1.25
N THR A 19 19.70 -12.51 -2.36
CA THR A 19 18.85 -11.31 -2.35
C THR A 19 17.56 -11.55 -1.57
N GLY A 20 16.90 -12.70 -1.79
CA GLY A 20 15.71 -13.07 -1.02
C GLY A 20 15.98 -13.26 0.48
N ALA A 21 17.13 -13.83 0.83
CA ALA A 21 17.53 -14.00 2.23
C ALA A 21 17.80 -12.65 2.93
N ILE A 22 18.43 -11.70 2.24
CA ILE A 22 18.64 -10.33 2.76
C ILE A 22 17.29 -9.65 3.00
N ILE A 23 16.39 -9.67 2.02
CA ILE A 23 15.03 -9.10 2.14
C ILE A 23 14.27 -9.74 3.31
N PHE A 24 14.34 -11.07 3.45
CA PHE A 24 13.69 -11.78 4.54
C PHE A 24 14.24 -11.34 5.90
N LEU A 25 15.56 -11.28 6.06
CA LEU A 25 16.21 -10.90 7.32
C LEU A 25 15.95 -9.43 7.69
N ASP A 26 15.89 -8.54 6.70
CA ASP A 26 15.58 -7.12 6.90
C ASP A 26 14.11 -6.91 7.31
N ASN A 27 13.19 -7.75 6.83
CA ASN A 27 11.79 -7.71 7.24
C ASN A 27 11.50 -8.45 8.56
N LEU A 28 12.51 -8.92 9.30
CA LEU A 28 12.32 -9.44 10.66
C LEU A 28 12.25 -8.30 11.70
N PRO A 29 11.69 -8.52 12.90
CA PRO A 29 11.64 -7.49 13.94
C PRO A 29 13.05 -6.97 14.29
N ARG A 30 13.23 -5.65 14.48
CA ARG A 30 14.54 -5.01 14.73
C ARG A 30 15.39 -5.65 15.84
N LYS A 31 14.76 -6.28 16.84
CA LYS A 31 15.46 -7.07 17.88
C LYS A 31 16.35 -8.20 17.32
N THR A 32 16.06 -8.67 16.11
CA THR A 32 16.80 -9.72 15.41
C THR A 32 18.02 -9.20 14.65
N PHE A 33 18.05 -7.90 14.31
CA PHE A 33 19.09 -7.32 13.45
C PHE A 33 20.50 -7.52 14.00
N LYS A 34 20.67 -7.41 15.32
CA LYS A 34 21.97 -7.66 15.97
C LYS A 34 22.49 -9.08 15.72
N TYR A 35 21.60 -10.08 15.71
CA TYR A 35 21.99 -11.47 15.47
C TYR A 35 22.28 -11.70 14.00
N SER A 36 21.44 -11.14 13.11
CA SER A 36 21.66 -11.17 11.67
C SER A 36 22.99 -10.53 11.28
N MET A 37 23.33 -9.39 11.86
CA MET A 37 24.61 -8.70 11.61
C MET A 37 25.82 -9.45 12.17
N VAL A 38 25.72 -10.07 13.34
CA VAL A 38 26.80 -10.93 13.86
C VAL A 38 27.02 -12.11 12.92
N GLY A 39 25.95 -12.79 12.50
CA GLY A 39 26.02 -13.88 11.53
C GLY A 39 26.62 -13.44 10.20
N ALA A 40 26.13 -12.34 9.62
CA ALA A 40 26.65 -11.79 8.37
C ALA A 40 28.14 -11.42 8.47
N THR A 41 28.58 -10.88 9.61
CA THR A 41 29.99 -10.50 9.81
C THR A 41 30.90 -11.73 9.90
N ILE A 42 30.47 -12.79 10.58
CA ILE A 42 31.20 -14.07 10.61
C ILE A 42 31.31 -14.66 9.20
N VAL A 43 30.21 -14.65 8.44
CA VAL A 43 30.19 -15.11 7.05
C VAL A 43 31.15 -14.28 6.19
N SER A 44 31.10 -12.95 6.29
CA SER A 44 31.98 -12.04 5.55
C SER A 44 33.46 -12.30 5.82
N LEU A 45 33.86 -12.44 7.09
CA LEU A 45 35.24 -12.78 7.47
C LEU A 45 35.66 -14.15 6.93
N SER A 46 34.76 -15.13 6.95
CA SER A 46 34.99 -16.46 6.39
C SER A 46 35.17 -16.39 4.86
N CYS A 47 34.39 -15.55 4.17
CA CYS A 47 34.51 -15.31 2.74
C CYS A 47 35.84 -14.63 2.38
N LEU A 48 36.31 -13.64 3.14
CA LEU A 48 37.63 -13.03 2.92
C LEU A 48 38.77 -14.05 3.08
N TYR A 49 38.67 -14.93 4.07
CA TYR A 49 39.61 -16.03 4.24
C TYR A 49 39.53 -17.03 3.07
N GLY A 50 38.33 -17.38 2.63
CA GLY A 50 38.09 -18.23 1.47
C GLY A 50 38.65 -17.64 0.16
N LEU A 51 38.51 -16.33 -0.05
CA LEU A 51 39.10 -15.62 -1.17
C LEU A 51 40.62 -15.72 -1.16
N LYS A 52 41.26 -15.55 0.00
CA LYS A 52 42.73 -15.71 0.13
C LYS A 52 43.19 -17.11 -0.29
N ILE A 53 42.46 -18.16 0.12
CA ILE A 53 42.81 -19.54 -0.24
C ILE A 53 42.62 -19.78 -1.74
N THR A 54 41.45 -19.42 -2.26
CA THR A 54 41.07 -19.68 -3.65
C THR A 54 41.85 -18.84 -4.66
N ALA A 55 42.39 -17.69 -4.24
CA ALA A 55 43.23 -16.82 -5.06
C ALA A 55 44.42 -17.56 -5.70
N THR A 56 45.07 -18.46 -4.95
CA THR A 56 46.25 -19.21 -5.39
C THR A 56 45.93 -20.38 -6.35
N GLN A 57 44.65 -20.68 -6.59
CA GLN A 57 44.20 -21.91 -7.25
C GLN A 57 43.41 -21.62 -8.54
N THR A 58 43.77 -22.28 -9.63
CA THR A 58 43.11 -22.15 -10.96
C THR A 58 42.32 -23.41 -11.35
N SER A 59 41.63 -24.02 -10.38
CA SER A 59 40.80 -25.21 -10.59
C SER A 59 39.34 -24.85 -10.87
N LEU A 60 38.57 -25.75 -11.48
CA LEU A 60 37.13 -25.53 -11.67
C LEU A 60 36.40 -25.24 -10.35
N VAL A 61 36.74 -25.94 -9.26
CA VAL A 61 36.11 -25.76 -7.95
C VAL A 61 36.44 -24.38 -7.38
N SER A 62 37.70 -23.95 -7.48
CA SER A 62 38.12 -22.64 -6.97
C SER A 62 37.50 -21.47 -7.73
N ALA A 63 37.02 -21.66 -8.97
CA ALA A 63 36.20 -20.66 -9.66
C ALA A 63 34.82 -20.47 -9.01
N TYR A 64 34.14 -21.56 -8.67
CA TYR A 64 32.82 -21.52 -8.01
C TYR A 64 32.94 -20.92 -6.60
N GLU A 65 33.95 -21.35 -5.86
CA GLU A 65 34.21 -20.84 -4.51
C GLU A 65 34.59 -19.36 -4.53
N ALA A 66 35.48 -18.93 -5.42
CA ALA A 66 35.86 -17.52 -5.53
C ALA A 66 34.68 -16.63 -5.90
N PHE A 67 33.83 -17.06 -6.84
CA PHE A 67 32.57 -16.38 -7.17
C PHE A 67 31.65 -16.28 -5.95
N PHE A 68 31.41 -17.41 -5.26
CA PHE A 68 30.56 -17.47 -4.08
C PHE A 68 31.06 -16.51 -2.97
N PHE A 69 32.36 -16.57 -2.65
CA PHE A 69 32.93 -15.71 -1.60
C PHE A 69 32.90 -14.23 -1.99
N GLY A 70 33.15 -13.89 -3.26
CA GLY A 70 33.04 -12.51 -3.75
C GLY A 70 31.62 -11.96 -3.62
N LEU A 71 30.62 -12.76 -3.99
CA LEU A 71 29.21 -12.39 -3.88
C LEU A 71 28.74 -12.28 -2.42
N PHE A 72 29.15 -13.19 -1.53
CA PHE A 72 28.77 -13.12 -0.12
C PHE A 72 29.50 -12.01 0.65
N ALA A 73 30.73 -11.66 0.25
CA ALA A 73 31.40 -10.46 0.75
C ALA A 73 30.62 -9.19 0.39
N TRP A 74 30.00 -9.14 -0.81
CA TRP A 74 29.05 -8.08 -1.18
C TRP A 74 27.77 -8.12 -0.34
N GLY A 75 27.22 -9.31 -0.08
CA GLY A 75 26.02 -9.47 0.73
C GLY A 75 26.10 -8.85 2.13
N TRP A 76 27.31 -8.80 2.72
CA TRP A 76 27.53 -8.06 3.97
C TRP A 76 27.34 -6.55 3.81
N GLN A 77 27.73 -5.96 2.68
CA GLN A 77 27.52 -4.54 2.41
C GLN A 77 26.02 -4.23 2.40
N GLU A 78 25.25 -4.99 1.61
CA GLU A 78 23.81 -4.81 1.46
C GLU A 78 23.07 -4.94 2.81
N ILE A 79 23.29 -6.04 3.54
CA ILE A 79 22.60 -6.25 4.82
C ILE A 79 22.99 -5.20 5.87
N SER A 80 24.25 -4.74 5.88
CA SER A 80 24.69 -3.70 6.81
C SER A 80 24.03 -2.34 6.54
N PHE A 81 23.76 -2.04 5.27
CA PHE A 81 23.06 -0.84 4.86
C PHE A 81 21.58 -0.92 5.19
N TYR A 82 20.90 -1.98 4.73
CA TYR A 82 19.47 -2.19 4.96
C TYR A 82 19.12 -2.23 6.45
N MET A 83 19.93 -2.89 7.29
CA MET A 83 19.70 -2.92 8.75
C MET A 83 20.09 -1.62 9.47
N GLY A 84 20.64 -0.62 8.77
CA GLY A 84 20.96 0.69 9.33
C GLY A 84 22.25 0.77 10.14
N TYR A 85 23.16 -0.20 10.02
CA TYR A 85 24.43 -0.22 10.77
C TYR A 85 25.53 0.60 10.09
N VAL A 86 25.62 0.49 8.76
CA VAL A 86 26.64 1.19 7.95
C VAL A 86 25.90 1.97 6.87
N THR A 87 25.48 3.20 7.21
CA THR A 87 24.72 4.09 6.33
C THR A 87 25.53 5.32 5.98
N GLY A 88 25.22 6.48 6.56
CA GLY A 88 25.86 7.75 6.27
C GLY A 88 25.80 8.70 7.45
N THR A 89 26.31 9.91 7.24
CA THR A 89 26.31 10.97 8.26
C THR A 89 24.94 11.62 8.41
N ARG A 90 24.08 11.50 7.39
CA ARG A 90 22.74 12.10 7.35
C ARG A 90 21.66 11.02 7.44
N ASN A 91 20.84 11.10 8.48
CA ASN A 91 19.65 10.25 8.68
C ASN A 91 18.34 11.07 8.64
N GLU A 92 18.37 12.21 7.97
CA GLU A 92 17.26 13.18 7.89
C GLU A 92 16.87 13.45 6.43
N PRO A 93 15.59 13.74 6.14
CA PRO A 93 15.14 14.08 4.80
C PRO A 93 15.80 15.36 4.25
N CYS A 94 15.75 15.57 2.93
CA CYS A 94 16.20 16.82 2.31
C CYS A 94 15.42 18.01 2.92
N PRO A 95 16.07 19.13 3.29
CA PRO A 95 15.39 20.33 3.75
C PRO A 95 14.47 20.94 2.66
N GLU A 96 13.54 21.81 3.04
CA GLU A 96 12.72 22.53 2.05
C GLU A 96 13.58 23.38 1.11
N GLY A 97 13.31 23.32 -0.20
CA GLY A 97 14.09 24.04 -1.23
C GLY A 97 15.41 23.37 -1.64
N CYS A 98 15.67 22.15 -1.17
CA CYS A 98 16.85 21.34 -1.51
C CYS A 98 16.85 20.96 -3.01
N SER A 99 17.74 21.58 -3.80
CA SER A 99 17.86 21.32 -5.24
C SER A 99 19.32 21.36 -5.74
N GLY A 100 19.53 20.87 -6.96
CA GLY A 100 20.84 20.88 -7.63
C GLY A 100 21.93 20.15 -6.84
N TRP A 101 23.10 20.79 -6.73
CA TRP A 101 24.28 20.22 -6.08
C TRP A 101 24.13 19.98 -4.57
N LYS A 102 23.32 20.78 -3.88
CA LYS A 102 23.05 20.58 -2.44
C LYS A 102 22.24 19.31 -2.21
N HIS A 103 21.24 19.07 -3.04
CA HIS A 103 20.47 17.83 -3.02
C HIS A 103 21.35 16.60 -3.31
N PHE A 104 22.27 16.71 -4.28
CA PHE A 104 23.23 15.64 -4.56
C PHE A 104 24.18 15.39 -3.37
N GLY A 105 24.77 16.44 -2.80
CA GLY A 105 25.65 16.32 -1.64
C GLY A 105 24.96 15.66 -0.45
N HIS A 106 23.74 16.10 -0.11
CA HIS A 106 22.95 15.49 0.96
C HIS A 106 22.57 14.04 0.64
N ALA A 107 22.27 13.70 -0.61
CA ALA A 107 22.04 12.30 -1.00
C ALA A 107 23.30 11.44 -0.78
N VAL A 108 24.50 11.94 -1.12
CA VAL A 108 25.76 11.24 -0.85
C VAL A 108 25.98 11.06 0.66
N GLU A 109 25.71 12.09 1.46
CA GLU A 109 25.81 12.03 2.93
C GLU A 109 24.97 10.92 3.55
N THR A 110 23.85 10.51 2.92
CA THR A 110 22.99 9.43 3.43
C THR A 110 23.62 8.04 3.37
N SER A 111 24.63 7.84 2.52
CA SER A 111 25.29 6.54 2.32
C SER A 111 26.82 6.61 2.37
N LEU A 112 27.37 7.71 2.89
CA LEU A 112 28.81 7.96 2.88
C LEU A 112 29.64 6.86 3.57
N PHE A 113 29.20 6.39 4.74
CA PHE A 113 29.93 5.33 5.47
C PHE A 113 29.82 3.98 4.76
N HIS A 114 28.70 3.72 4.12
CA HIS A 114 28.50 2.56 3.26
C HIS A 114 29.48 2.54 2.08
N GLU A 115 29.63 3.66 1.38
CA GLU A 115 30.61 3.79 0.29
C GLU A 115 32.05 3.58 0.78
N VAL A 116 32.40 4.14 1.94
CA VAL A 116 33.71 3.92 2.56
C VAL A 116 33.91 2.43 2.90
N ALA A 117 32.89 1.75 3.44
CA ALA A 117 32.98 0.33 3.77
C ALA A 117 33.15 -0.55 2.53
N ILE A 118 32.48 -0.23 1.42
CA ILE A 118 32.67 -0.90 0.13
C ILE A 118 34.10 -0.72 -0.35
N ILE A 119 34.63 0.51 -0.33
CA ILE A 119 36.01 0.80 -0.78
C ILE A 119 37.02 0.03 0.09
N LEU A 120 36.85 0.04 1.42
CA LEU A 120 37.72 -0.70 2.34
C LEU A 120 37.68 -2.21 2.06
N SER A 121 36.50 -2.74 1.77
CA SER A 121 36.33 -4.16 1.44
C SER A 121 36.95 -4.52 0.09
N ALA A 122 36.78 -3.65 -0.92
CA ALA A 122 37.45 -3.79 -2.21
C ALA A 122 38.98 -3.76 -2.07
N CYS A 123 39.52 -2.83 -1.28
CA CYS A 123 40.94 -2.77 -0.98
C CYS A 123 41.43 -4.03 -0.26
N ALA A 124 40.67 -4.54 0.72
CA ALA A 124 41.01 -5.77 1.42
C ALA A 124 41.05 -6.97 0.45
N ILE A 125 40.03 -7.13 -0.40
CA ILE A 125 40.00 -8.20 -1.41
C ILE A 125 41.16 -8.03 -2.40
N PHE A 126 41.40 -6.82 -2.90
CA PHE A 126 42.51 -6.54 -3.81
C PHE A 126 43.85 -6.92 -3.19
N ILE A 127 44.14 -6.51 -1.95
CA ILE A 127 45.38 -6.87 -1.26
C ILE A 127 45.54 -8.39 -1.17
N LEU A 128 44.44 -9.12 -0.91
CA LEU A 128 44.45 -10.57 -0.79
C LEU A 128 44.60 -11.30 -2.13
N THR A 129 44.15 -10.73 -3.26
CA THR A 129 44.07 -11.45 -4.53
C THR A 129 44.97 -10.90 -5.64
N HIS A 130 45.37 -9.62 -5.66
CA HIS A 130 45.94 -8.96 -6.84
C HIS A 130 47.22 -9.59 -7.44
N HIS A 131 48.03 -10.28 -6.63
CA HIS A 131 49.25 -10.96 -7.10
C HIS A 131 49.02 -12.42 -7.48
N GLU A 132 47.80 -12.91 -7.34
CA GLU A 132 47.44 -14.32 -7.48
C GLU A 132 46.67 -14.58 -8.78
N PRO A 133 46.70 -15.80 -9.33
CA PRO A 133 46.14 -16.10 -10.64
C PRO A 133 44.59 -16.09 -10.69
N ASN A 134 43.90 -16.32 -9.57
CA ASN A 134 42.44 -16.32 -9.53
C ASN A 134 41.87 -14.97 -9.07
N GLN A 135 41.36 -14.21 -10.04
CA GLN A 135 40.75 -12.89 -9.84
C GLN A 135 39.21 -12.92 -9.86
N ILE A 136 38.57 -14.09 -9.95
CA ILE A 136 37.11 -14.19 -10.14
C ILE A 136 36.36 -13.53 -8.99
N GLY A 137 36.79 -13.76 -7.74
CA GLY A 137 36.15 -13.17 -6.57
C GLY A 137 36.27 -11.65 -6.52
N MET A 138 37.45 -11.10 -6.86
CA MET A 138 37.67 -9.66 -6.96
C MET A 138 36.76 -9.04 -8.03
N TRP A 139 36.75 -9.60 -9.24
CA TRP A 139 35.91 -9.09 -10.31
C TRP A 139 34.42 -9.25 -10.05
N THR A 140 34.00 -10.31 -9.33
CA THR A 140 32.60 -10.47 -8.89
C THR A 140 32.19 -9.31 -7.98
N PHE A 141 33.04 -8.98 -6.99
CA PHE A 141 32.80 -7.84 -6.10
C PHE A 141 32.77 -6.52 -6.88
N MET A 142 33.69 -6.32 -7.84
CA MET A 142 33.77 -5.09 -8.64
C MET A 142 32.57 -4.92 -9.59
N VAL A 143 32.07 -6.00 -10.19
CA VAL A 143 30.86 -5.98 -11.02
C VAL A 143 29.66 -5.55 -10.17
N LEU A 144 29.49 -6.13 -8.98
CA LEU A 144 28.43 -5.75 -8.06
C LEU A 144 28.54 -4.28 -7.64
N TRP A 145 29.74 -3.81 -7.28
CA TRP A 145 29.98 -2.41 -6.95
C TRP A 145 29.63 -1.46 -8.10
N TRP A 146 30.15 -1.72 -9.30
CA TRP A 146 29.90 -0.91 -10.48
C TRP A 146 28.40 -0.81 -10.78
N MET A 147 27.71 -1.94 -10.77
CA MET A 147 26.28 -1.98 -11.08
C MET A 147 25.43 -1.36 -9.97
N HIS A 148 25.83 -1.48 -8.70
CA HIS A 148 25.19 -0.79 -7.59
C HIS A 148 25.32 0.74 -7.72
N GLN A 149 26.50 1.25 -8.07
CA GLN A 149 26.67 2.69 -8.34
C GLN A 149 25.82 3.16 -9.52
N SER A 150 25.76 2.36 -10.58
CA SER A 150 24.90 2.65 -11.73
C SER A 150 23.42 2.73 -11.34
N ALA A 151 22.93 1.77 -10.56
CA ALA A 151 21.55 1.75 -10.06
C ALA A 151 21.26 2.98 -9.20
N LYS A 152 22.13 3.30 -8.23
CA LYS A 152 21.99 4.49 -7.38
C LYS A 152 21.87 5.78 -8.18
N LEU A 153 22.74 5.97 -9.17
CA LEU A 153 22.72 7.16 -10.03
C LEU A 153 21.45 7.21 -10.90
N ASN A 154 21.03 6.07 -11.46
CA ASN A 154 19.79 5.98 -12.22
C ASN A 154 18.58 6.38 -11.36
N VAL A 155 18.45 5.81 -10.16
CA VAL A 155 17.37 6.12 -9.22
C VAL A 155 17.41 7.60 -8.79
N PHE A 156 18.60 8.17 -8.56
CA PHE A 156 18.78 9.58 -8.20
C PHE A 156 18.38 10.55 -9.32
N PHE A 157 18.78 10.27 -10.58
CA PHE A 157 18.39 11.10 -11.73
C PHE A 157 16.92 10.95 -12.10
N GLY A 158 16.40 9.76 -11.83
CA GLY A 158 15.00 9.41 -11.81
C GLY A 158 14.66 8.27 -12.75
N VAL A 159 13.81 7.37 -12.26
CA VAL A 159 13.32 6.17 -12.94
C VAL A 159 11.87 5.92 -12.56
N ARG A 160 11.18 5.05 -13.31
CA ARG A 160 9.73 4.84 -13.15
C ARG A 160 9.43 4.09 -11.86
N ASN A 161 10.23 3.06 -11.57
CA ASN A 161 10.09 2.22 -10.39
C ASN A 161 11.24 2.46 -9.42
N LEU A 162 10.92 3.08 -8.28
CA LEU A 162 11.88 3.39 -7.22
C LEU A 162 12.08 2.24 -6.23
N ASN A 163 11.33 1.13 -6.37
CA ASN A 163 11.42 -0.05 -5.52
C ASN A 163 11.27 0.28 -4.02
N GLU A 164 10.46 1.31 -3.70
CA GLU A 164 10.27 1.79 -2.33
C GLU A 164 9.68 0.76 -1.37
N GLU A 165 9.03 -0.28 -1.90
CA GLU A 165 8.47 -1.40 -1.14
C GLU A 165 9.52 -2.20 -0.36
N PHE A 166 10.77 -2.17 -0.82
CA PHE A 166 11.91 -2.85 -0.20
C PHE A 166 12.68 -1.98 0.79
N LEU A 167 12.36 -0.68 0.93
CA LEU A 167 13.05 0.18 1.88
C LEU A 167 12.52 -0.05 3.31
N PRO A 168 13.38 -0.38 4.28
CA PRO A 168 12.97 -0.51 5.67
C PRO A 168 12.65 0.84 6.30
N GLU A 169 11.85 0.82 7.37
CA GLU A 169 11.27 2.03 7.96
C GLU A 169 12.30 3.10 8.35
N HIS A 170 13.43 2.70 8.95
CA HIS A 170 14.47 3.62 9.38
C HIS A 170 15.22 4.27 8.22
N LEU A 171 15.05 3.78 6.99
CA LEU A 171 15.61 4.36 5.77
C LEU A 171 14.57 5.12 4.93
N THR A 172 13.33 5.30 5.42
CA THR A 172 12.25 5.99 4.67
C THR A 172 12.64 7.42 4.30
N PHE A 173 13.52 8.08 5.06
CA PHE A 173 14.02 9.42 4.74
C PHE A 173 14.73 9.50 3.38
N LEU A 174 15.28 8.37 2.87
CA LEU A 174 15.92 8.28 1.57
C LEU A 174 14.96 8.65 0.43
N LYS A 175 13.65 8.41 0.60
CA LYS A 175 12.63 8.74 -0.40
C LYS A 175 12.67 10.20 -0.82
N SER A 176 13.00 11.11 0.11
CA SER A 176 13.11 12.55 -0.17
C SER A 176 14.23 12.90 -1.17
N PHE A 177 15.16 11.98 -1.44
CA PHE A 177 16.26 12.14 -2.37
C PHE A 177 16.03 11.43 -3.71
N LEU A 178 14.94 10.67 -3.85
CA LEU A 178 14.63 9.90 -5.06
C LEU A 178 13.67 10.68 -5.97
N LYS A 179 13.74 10.45 -7.29
CA LYS A 179 12.89 11.12 -8.27
C LYS A 179 12.15 10.11 -9.14
N SER A 180 10.82 10.17 -9.16
CA SER A 180 10.06 9.38 -10.12
C SER A 180 10.02 10.09 -11.48
N LYS A 181 10.54 9.43 -12.52
CA LYS A 181 10.53 9.90 -13.92
C LYS A 181 10.43 8.70 -14.85
N PRO A 182 9.83 8.80 -16.05
CA PRO A 182 9.73 7.65 -16.95
C PRO A 182 11.11 7.05 -17.29
N MET A 183 12.13 7.89 -17.53
CA MET A 183 13.51 7.48 -17.74
C MET A 183 14.44 8.70 -17.64
N ASN A 184 15.74 8.48 -17.40
CA ASN A 184 16.78 9.50 -17.43
C ASN A 184 17.78 9.25 -18.59
N LEU A 185 18.60 10.25 -18.94
CA LEU A 185 19.58 10.15 -20.04
C LEU A 185 20.80 9.27 -19.71
N PHE A 186 21.09 9.05 -18.43
CA PHE A 186 22.20 8.19 -17.99
C PHE A 186 21.88 6.70 -18.19
N PHE A 187 20.60 6.32 -18.08
CA PHE A 187 20.14 4.94 -18.27
C PHE A 187 20.64 4.28 -19.56
N PRO A 188 20.37 4.79 -20.78
CA PRO A 188 20.80 4.14 -22.02
C PRO A 188 22.33 4.04 -22.14
N ILE A 189 23.07 5.03 -21.62
CA ILE A 189 24.54 5.00 -21.62
C ILE A 189 25.03 3.88 -20.70
N SER A 190 24.53 3.83 -19.47
CA SER A 190 24.92 2.84 -18.47
C SER A 190 24.61 1.40 -18.91
N ILE A 191 23.44 1.17 -19.50
CA ILE A 191 23.05 -0.14 -20.06
C ILE A 191 23.91 -0.51 -21.25
N THR A 192 24.19 0.41 -22.16
CA THR A 192 25.01 0.13 -23.35
C THR A 192 26.43 -0.28 -22.96
N VAL A 193 27.06 0.46 -22.05
CA VAL A 193 28.40 0.12 -21.55
C VAL A 193 28.39 -1.25 -20.88
N SER A 194 27.42 -1.52 -20.01
CA SER A 194 27.29 -2.80 -19.31
C SER A 194 27.05 -3.97 -20.28
N MET A 195 26.25 -3.75 -21.33
CA MET A 195 25.97 -4.75 -22.37
C MET A 195 27.21 -5.08 -23.20
N VAL A 196 28.03 -4.07 -23.54
CA VAL A 196 29.32 -4.29 -24.21
C VAL A 196 30.25 -5.12 -23.33
N ILE A 197 30.38 -4.78 -22.05
CA ILE A 197 31.21 -5.54 -21.09
C ILE A 197 30.69 -6.98 -20.96
N ALA A 198 29.38 -7.19 -20.82
CA ALA A 198 28.78 -8.51 -20.76
C ALA A 198 29.11 -9.35 -22.01
N THR A 199 29.00 -8.73 -23.19
CA THR A 199 29.31 -9.38 -24.47
C THR A 199 30.79 -9.77 -24.53
N MET A 200 31.70 -8.86 -24.15
CA MET A 200 33.14 -9.15 -24.09
C MET A 200 33.46 -10.31 -23.13
N LEU A 201 32.80 -10.38 -21.97
CA LEU A 201 32.97 -11.48 -21.02
C LEU A 201 32.49 -12.81 -21.62
N PHE A 202 31.34 -12.83 -22.29
CA PHE A 202 30.85 -14.05 -22.94
C PHE A 202 31.70 -14.48 -24.14
N GLU A 203 32.24 -13.54 -24.91
CA GLU A 203 33.19 -13.82 -25.99
C GLU A 203 34.50 -14.38 -25.44
N HIS A 204 35.03 -13.80 -24.37
CA HIS A 204 36.22 -14.32 -23.70
C HIS A 204 35.97 -15.73 -23.17
N ALA A 205 34.84 -15.97 -22.50
CA ALA A 205 34.40 -17.29 -22.05
C ALA A 205 34.31 -18.31 -23.19
N ALA A 206 33.79 -17.90 -24.36
CA ALA A 206 33.67 -18.75 -25.53
C ALA A 206 35.03 -19.14 -26.13
N SER A 207 35.99 -18.22 -26.06
CA SER A 207 37.38 -18.43 -26.54
C SER A 207 38.29 -19.12 -25.51
N ALA A 208 37.86 -19.22 -24.24
CA ALA A 208 38.67 -19.73 -23.15
C ALA A 208 39.05 -21.21 -23.34
N THR A 209 40.34 -21.49 -23.11
CA THR A 209 40.91 -22.85 -23.29
C THR A 209 40.80 -23.69 -22.02
N SER A 210 40.85 -23.05 -20.84
CA SER A 210 40.70 -23.73 -19.55
C SER A 210 39.25 -23.73 -19.06
N ALA A 211 38.86 -24.79 -18.33
CA ALA A 211 37.55 -24.87 -17.70
C ALA A 211 37.37 -23.82 -16.58
N PHE A 212 38.47 -23.43 -15.95
CA PHE A 212 38.52 -22.39 -14.91
C PHE A 212 38.15 -21.01 -15.48
N GLU A 213 38.88 -20.53 -16.50
CA GLU A 213 38.61 -19.23 -17.15
C GLU A 213 37.20 -19.19 -17.73
N ARG A 214 36.82 -20.26 -18.46
CA ARG A 214 35.48 -20.37 -19.05
C ARG A 214 34.38 -20.21 -18.00
N SER A 215 34.51 -20.86 -16.86
CA SER A 215 33.52 -20.76 -15.78
C SER A 215 33.56 -19.39 -15.11
N GLY A 216 34.75 -18.85 -14.84
CA GLY A 216 34.96 -17.52 -14.28
C GLY A 216 34.30 -16.42 -15.10
N ASP A 217 34.57 -16.37 -16.39
CA ASP A 217 33.97 -15.38 -17.29
C ASP A 217 32.47 -15.59 -17.46
N THR A 218 32.00 -16.85 -17.44
CA THR A 218 30.56 -17.14 -17.45
C THR A 218 29.88 -16.61 -16.18
N PHE A 219 30.50 -16.74 -15.01
CA PHE A 219 30.00 -16.15 -13.77
C PHE A 219 29.88 -14.63 -13.89
N LEU A 220 30.96 -13.96 -14.28
CA LEU A 220 31.00 -12.50 -14.42
C LEU A 220 30.00 -12.00 -15.48
N GLY A 221 29.95 -12.67 -16.64
CA GLY A 221 29.00 -12.36 -17.71
C GLY A 221 27.54 -12.56 -17.29
N THR A 222 27.25 -13.64 -16.56
CA THR A 222 25.90 -13.89 -16.02
C THR A 222 25.51 -12.84 -14.99
N MET A 223 26.41 -12.46 -14.08
CA MET A 223 26.16 -11.39 -13.12
C MET A 223 25.91 -10.05 -13.81
N MET A 224 26.68 -9.71 -14.84
CA MET A 224 26.45 -8.50 -15.62
C MET A 224 25.09 -8.54 -16.33
N ALA A 225 24.71 -9.69 -16.90
CA ALA A 225 23.40 -9.87 -17.55
C ALA A 225 22.23 -9.73 -16.56
N LEU A 226 22.35 -10.30 -15.35
CA LEU A 226 21.35 -10.15 -14.29
C LEU A 226 21.24 -8.70 -13.83
N ALA A 227 22.37 -8.00 -13.67
CA ALA A 227 22.38 -6.61 -13.29
C ALA A 227 21.76 -5.71 -14.37
N ILE A 228 22.01 -5.99 -15.66
CA ILE A 228 21.34 -5.31 -16.78
C ILE A 228 19.83 -5.54 -16.71
N LEU A 229 19.38 -6.77 -16.46
CA LEU A 229 17.96 -7.09 -16.31
C LEU A 229 17.33 -6.32 -15.14
N GLU A 230 18.02 -6.23 -14.01
CA GLU A 230 17.55 -5.46 -12.85
C GLU A 230 17.41 -3.97 -13.18
N HIS A 231 18.33 -3.40 -13.96
CA HIS A 231 18.21 -2.02 -14.41
C HIS A 231 16.98 -1.81 -15.30
N TRP A 232 16.66 -2.77 -16.17
CA TRP A 232 15.42 -2.72 -16.95
C TRP A 232 14.17 -2.73 -16.07
N PHE A 233 14.18 -3.40 -14.91
CA PHE A 233 13.08 -3.32 -13.93
C PHE A 233 12.89 -1.93 -13.33
N LEU A 234 13.90 -1.05 -13.35
CA LEU A 234 13.73 0.34 -12.91
C LEU A 234 12.87 1.17 -13.89
N VAL A 235 12.82 0.78 -15.17
CA VAL A 235 12.16 1.57 -16.23
C VAL A 235 10.86 0.90 -16.70
N ILE A 236 10.82 -0.43 -16.81
CA ILE A 236 9.66 -1.18 -17.27
C ILE A 236 8.64 -1.32 -16.13
N PRO A 237 7.34 -1.08 -16.33
CA PRO A 237 6.31 -1.16 -15.28
C PRO A 237 5.95 -2.61 -14.88
N LEU A 238 6.94 -3.38 -14.44
CA LEU A 238 6.77 -4.73 -13.92
C LEU A 238 6.94 -4.72 -12.40
N PRO A 239 6.02 -5.36 -11.64
CA PRO A 239 6.12 -5.41 -10.18
C PRO A 239 7.21 -6.41 -9.75
N ALA A 240 8.45 -5.94 -9.62
CA ALA A 240 9.58 -6.72 -9.14
C ALA A 240 9.33 -7.36 -7.77
N GLY A 241 8.57 -6.72 -6.87
CA GLY A 241 8.10 -7.28 -5.61
C GLY A 241 7.40 -8.63 -5.71
N LYS A 242 6.81 -8.98 -6.87
CA LYS A 242 6.21 -10.30 -7.08
C LYS A 242 7.23 -11.45 -7.01
N LEU A 243 8.48 -11.21 -7.40
CA LEU A 243 9.53 -12.22 -7.43
C LEU A 243 10.01 -12.64 -6.02
N TRP A 244 9.89 -11.73 -5.04
CA TRP A 244 10.33 -11.95 -3.66
C TRP A 244 9.19 -11.86 -2.64
N LYS A 245 7.94 -12.17 -3.04
CA LYS A 245 6.78 -12.19 -2.14
C LYS A 245 7.02 -12.99 -0.86
N TRP A 246 7.76 -14.09 -0.93
CA TRP A 246 8.08 -14.91 0.23
C TRP A 246 9.01 -14.21 1.23
N GLY A 247 9.93 -13.37 0.74
CA GLY A 247 10.80 -12.53 1.59
C GLY A 247 10.03 -11.38 2.24
N LEU A 248 8.98 -10.88 1.57
CA LEU A 248 8.06 -9.86 2.09
C LEU A 248 6.94 -10.44 3.00
N ALA A 249 6.76 -11.77 3.01
CA ALA A 249 5.65 -12.45 3.70
C ALA A 249 5.77 -12.45 5.24
N SER A 250 6.86 -11.94 5.82
CA SER A 250 6.96 -11.72 7.27
C SER A 250 6.04 -10.59 7.77
N ARG A 251 5.43 -9.80 6.85
CA ARG A 251 4.41 -8.77 7.14
C ARG A 251 2.99 -9.37 7.29
N LYS A 252 2.80 -10.33 8.19
CA LYS A 252 1.44 -10.72 8.61
C LYS A 252 1.08 -10.00 9.91
N PRO A 253 -0.18 -9.56 10.10
CA PRO A 253 -0.61 -9.06 11.39
C PRO A 253 -0.30 -10.12 12.45
N SER A 254 0.39 -9.72 13.52
CA SER A 254 0.84 -10.65 14.57
C SER A 254 0.04 -10.49 15.87
N LYS A 255 -0.82 -9.47 15.94
CA LYS A 255 -1.52 -9.03 17.15
C LYS A 255 -2.91 -8.50 16.81
N ALA A 256 -3.89 -8.81 17.65
CA ALA A 256 -5.23 -8.26 17.53
C ALA A 256 -5.29 -6.80 18.01
N PHE A 257 -6.08 -5.96 17.34
CA PHE A 257 -6.19 -4.53 17.56
C PHE A 257 -7.65 -4.05 17.58
N ASP A 258 -7.91 -2.95 18.28
CA ASP A 258 -9.21 -2.27 18.26
C ASP A 258 -9.24 -1.19 17.17
N VAL A 259 -10.39 -0.99 16.53
CA VAL A 259 -10.59 0.04 15.51
C VAL A 259 -11.67 1.03 15.99
N GLU A 260 -11.34 2.32 15.96
CA GLU A 260 -12.30 3.41 16.19
C GLU A 260 -12.36 4.30 14.95
N ILE A 261 -13.53 4.38 14.33
CA ILE A 261 -13.82 5.26 13.19
C ILE A 261 -14.52 6.51 13.73
N VAL A 262 -13.95 7.69 13.49
CA VAL A 262 -14.52 8.97 13.93
C VAL A 262 -15.10 9.69 12.72
N ALA A 263 -16.43 9.64 12.59
CA ALA A 263 -17.19 10.27 11.52
C ALA A 263 -17.88 11.55 11.99
N GLY A 264 -18.40 12.34 11.05
CA GLY A 264 -19.18 13.54 11.32
C GLY A 264 -19.07 14.58 10.22
N PHE A 265 -19.96 15.55 10.25
CA PHE A 265 -20.05 16.59 9.22
C PHE A 265 -18.95 17.64 9.32
N LEU A 266 -18.78 18.42 8.25
CA LEU A 266 -17.88 19.58 8.27
C LEU A 266 -18.33 20.54 9.38
N GLY A 267 -17.38 21.03 10.17
CA GLY A 267 -17.68 21.96 11.26
C GLY A 267 -18.24 21.33 12.55
N ALA A 268 -18.54 20.02 12.58
CA ALA A 268 -19.05 19.35 13.79
C ALA A 268 -18.02 19.23 14.93
N GLY A 269 -16.74 19.53 14.66
CA GLY A 269 -15.65 19.48 15.64
C GLY A 269 -14.88 18.16 15.68
N LYS A 270 -14.84 17.42 14.55
CA LYS A 270 -14.10 16.14 14.42
C LYS A 270 -12.64 16.26 14.83
N THR A 271 -11.93 17.21 14.23
CA THR A 271 -10.52 17.50 14.54
C THR A 271 -10.30 17.69 16.04
N THR A 272 -11.07 18.58 16.68
CA THR A 272 -10.96 18.87 18.11
C THR A 272 -11.19 17.63 18.97
N PHE A 273 -12.19 16.81 18.60
CA PHE A 273 -12.46 15.55 19.27
C PHE A 273 -11.32 14.55 19.09
N MET A 274 -10.80 14.38 17.87
CA MET A 274 -9.70 13.45 17.60
C MET A 274 -8.44 13.81 18.37
N THR A 275 -8.02 15.07 18.36
CA THR A 275 -6.85 15.53 19.11
C THR A 275 -6.99 15.22 20.60
N ARG A 276 -8.18 15.46 21.17
CA ARG A 276 -8.43 15.12 22.56
C ARG A 276 -8.43 13.63 22.80
N ARG A 277 -9.13 12.86 21.95
CA ARG A 277 -9.21 11.41 22.02
C ARG A 277 -7.83 10.77 21.97
N LEU A 278 -6.93 11.30 21.15
CA LEU A 278 -5.55 10.84 21.06
C LEU A 278 -4.77 11.09 22.36
N ASN A 279 -4.94 12.24 22.99
CA ASN A 279 -4.33 12.51 24.30
C ASN A 279 -4.84 11.52 25.37
N ASP A 280 -6.15 11.26 25.40
CA ASP A 280 -6.75 10.33 26.35
C ASP A 280 -6.28 8.88 26.10
N LEU A 281 -6.12 8.50 24.82
CA LEU A 281 -5.61 7.17 24.44
C LEU A 281 -4.10 7.01 24.68
N GLY A 282 -3.31 8.09 24.55
CA GLY A 282 -1.87 8.11 24.85
C GLY A 282 -1.55 7.99 26.34
N ALA A 283 -2.49 8.39 27.21
CA ALA A 283 -2.39 8.14 28.66
C ALA A 283 -2.59 6.66 29.04
N LEU A 284 -3.16 5.84 28.15
CA LEU A 284 -3.37 4.42 28.36
C LEU A 284 -2.19 3.60 27.81
N PRO A 285 -1.82 2.47 28.44
CA PRO A 285 -0.81 1.59 27.88
C PRO A 285 -1.28 1.02 26.53
N GLY A 286 -0.34 0.89 25.59
CA GLY A 286 -0.59 0.34 24.26
C GLY A 286 -0.37 1.35 23.14
N LYS A 287 -0.08 0.83 21.95
CA LYS A 287 0.28 1.63 20.78
C LYS A 287 -0.96 2.02 19.99
N THR A 288 -1.12 3.32 19.72
CA THR A 288 -2.23 3.83 18.89
C THR A 288 -1.68 4.32 17.55
N VAL A 289 -2.28 3.88 16.46
CA VAL A 289 -1.99 4.38 15.10
C VAL A 289 -3.18 5.18 14.60
N VAL A 290 -2.90 6.31 13.97
CA VAL A 290 -3.93 7.21 13.43
C VAL A 290 -3.81 7.25 11.92
N LEU A 291 -4.93 7.00 11.25
CA LEU A 291 -5.09 7.14 9.80
C LEU A 291 -5.97 8.36 9.53
N VAL A 292 -5.32 9.45 9.15
CA VAL A 292 -5.97 10.72 8.80
C VAL A 292 -5.83 11.01 7.32
N ASN A 293 -6.83 11.70 6.78
CA ASN A 293 -6.89 12.02 5.36
C ASN A 293 -6.08 13.27 4.97
N ASP A 294 -5.94 14.23 5.87
CA ASP A 294 -5.19 15.48 5.65
C ASP A 294 -4.64 16.02 6.96
N PHE A 295 -3.32 15.98 7.13
CA PHE A 295 -2.60 16.44 8.33
C PHE A 295 -2.79 17.95 8.59
N ALA A 296 -2.92 18.76 7.53
CA ALA A 296 -3.05 20.22 7.64
C ALA A 296 -4.38 20.65 8.26
N SER A 297 -5.42 19.83 8.13
CA SER A 297 -6.75 20.11 8.67
C SER A 297 -6.92 19.72 10.15
N VAL A 298 -6.05 18.85 10.67
CA VAL A 298 -6.13 18.36 12.06
C VAL A 298 -5.30 19.22 13.03
N GLY A 299 -4.43 20.10 12.53
CA GLY A 299 -3.55 20.94 13.37
C GLY A 299 -2.62 20.10 14.26
N LEU A 300 -2.42 18.82 13.91
CA LEU A 300 -1.48 17.93 14.57
C LEU A 300 -0.11 18.27 13.99
N ASP A 301 0.84 18.58 14.86
CA ASP A 301 2.23 18.79 14.47
C ASP A 301 2.92 17.42 14.57
N GLY A 302 3.54 16.93 13.50
CA GLY A 302 4.17 15.59 13.48
C GLY A 302 5.29 15.45 14.50
N SER A 303 5.82 16.58 14.96
CA SER A 303 6.82 16.69 16.03
C SER A 303 6.25 16.49 17.45
N LEU A 304 4.95 16.77 17.68
CA LEU A 304 4.32 16.70 19.01
C LEU A 304 3.86 15.28 19.39
N LEU A 305 3.65 14.39 18.41
CA LEU A 305 3.04 13.07 18.63
C LEU A 305 4.03 11.92 18.82
N ASN A 306 5.24 12.02 18.24
CA ASN A 306 6.31 11.02 18.44
C ASN A 306 6.74 10.90 19.92
N ASN A 307 6.48 11.92 20.75
CA ASN A 307 6.78 11.93 22.18
C ASN A 307 5.64 11.38 23.07
N GLN A 308 4.51 10.96 22.50
CA GLN A 308 3.30 10.58 23.26
C GLN A 308 2.81 9.14 23.00
N GLY A 309 3.61 8.31 22.33
CA GLY A 309 3.31 6.87 22.14
C GLY A 309 2.32 6.56 21.01
N ALA A 310 2.08 7.50 20.09
CA ALA A 310 1.25 7.31 18.91
C ALA A 310 2.04 7.58 17.62
N ASP A 311 2.05 6.61 16.70
CA ASP A 311 2.64 6.78 15.37
C ASP A 311 1.52 7.19 14.39
N VAL A 312 1.67 8.34 13.73
CA VAL A 312 0.72 8.79 12.71
C VAL A 312 1.21 8.38 11.33
N VAL A 313 0.34 7.72 10.56
CA VAL A 313 0.64 7.26 9.20
C VAL A 313 -0.25 8.02 8.24
N GLU A 314 0.37 8.88 7.44
CA GLU A 314 -0.33 9.60 6.36
C GLU A 314 -0.58 8.64 5.18
N LEU A 315 -1.79 8.70 4.62
CA LEU A 315 -2.12 7.96 3.42
C LEU A 315 -1.59 8.73 2.20
N PRO A 316 -0.70 8.15 1.37
CA PRO A 316 -0.01 8.88 0.30
C PRO A 316 -0.93 9.40 -0.83
N ASN A 317 -2.23 9.07 -0.81
CA ASN A 317 -3.21 9.46 -1.83
C ASN A 317 -4.35 10.39 -1.32
N GLY A 318 -4.25 10.95 -0.10
CA GLY A 318 -5.10 12.07 0.37
C GLY A 318 -6.63 11.88 0.37
N CYS A 319 -7.14 10.66 0.14
CA CYS A 319 -8.56 10.31 0.15
C CYS A 319 -8.75 8.81 0.44
N ILE A 320 -9.34 8.46 1.60
CA ILE A 320 -9.92 7.11 1.84
C ILE A 320 -10.99 6.78 0.78
N CYS A 321 -11.58 7.81 0.16
CA CYS A 321 -12.61 7.68 -0.87
C CYS A 321 -12.12 7.51 -2.33
N CYS A 322 -10.83 7.69 -2.65
CA CYS A 322 -10.36 7.78 -4.05
C CYS A 322 -9.42 6.66 -4.52
N SER A 323 -9.09 5.69 -3.67
CA SER A 323 -8.33 4.50 -4.07
C SER A 323 -9.21 3.26 -3.99
N LEU A 324 -9.07 2.36 -4.97
CA LEU A 324 -9.80 1.10 -5.07
C LEU A 324 -9.77 0.38 -3.71
N ARG A 325 -10.88 -0.25 -3.29
CA ARG A 325 -11.01 -0.91 -1.96
C ARG A 325 -9.86 -1.87 -1.63
N ASP A 326 -9.18 -2.40 -2.64
CA ASP A 326 -8.00 -3.26 -2.49
C ASP A 326 -6.72 -2.51 -2.06
N ASP A 327 -6.57 -1.25 -2.43
CA ASP A 327 -5.45 -0.40 -1.98
C ASP A 327 -5.61 -0.02 -0.50
N LEU A 328 -6.84 0.29 -0.05
CA LEU A 328 -7.11 0.56 1.36
C LEU A 328 -6.91 -0.69 2.24
N SER A 329 -7.36 -1.87 1.77
CA SER A 329 -7.10 -3.16 2.43
C SER A 329 -5.61 -3.41 2.59
N ARG A 330 -4.84 -3.27 1.51
CA ARG A 330 -3.38 -3.46 1.53
C ARG A 330 -2.68 -2.45 2.43
N GLN A 331 -3.08 -1.18 2.39
CA GLN A 331 -2.49 -0.14 3.24
C GLN A 331 -2.76 -0.40 4.71
N LEU A 332 -3.98 -0.82 5.06
CA LEU A 332 -4.32 -1.18 6.43
C LEU A 332 -3.61 -2.45 6.88
N GLU A 333 -3.54 -3.49 6.03
CA GLU A 333 -2.76 -4.70 6.28
C GLU A 333 -1.28 -4.39 6.51
N ASP A 334 -0.68 -3.55 5.66
CA ASP A 334 0.72 -3.11 5.81
C ASP A 334 0.88 -2.31 7.10
N THR A 335 0.01 -1.34 7.38
CA THR A 335 0.05 -0.53 8.61
C THR A 335 -0.05 -1.40 9.87
N VAL A 336 -1.02 -2.31 9.94
CA VAL A 336 -1.21 -3.19 11.10
C VAL A 336 -0.03 -4.14 11.25
N SER A 337 0.47 -4.71 10.15
CA SER A 337 1.61 -5.62 10.17
C SER A 337 2.91 -4.91 10.57
N ARG A 338 3.07 -3.66 10.11
CA ARG A 338 4.24 -2.81 10.33
C ARG A 338 4.30 -2.27 11.76
N PHE A 339 3.21 -1.66 12.22
CA PHE A 339 3.20 -0.97 13.51
C PHE A 339 2.76 -1.86 14.68
N ALA A 340 2.13 -3.01 14.41
CA ALA A 340 1.53 -3.90 15.42
C ALA A 340 0.72 -3.14 16.51
N PRO A 341 -0.22 -2.25 16.11
CA PRO A 341 -0.91 -1.39 17.05
C PRO A 341 -1.83 -2.17 17.99
N ASP A 342 -2.09 -1.61 19.17
CA ASP A 342 -3.22 -2.02 20.02
C ASP A 342 -4.53 -1.40 19.53
N ARG A 343 -4.44 -0.21 18.90
CA ARG A 343 -5.59 0.62 18.51
C ARG A 343 -5.33 1.34 17.19
N VAL A 344 -6.33 1.39 16.32
CA VAL A 344 -6.31 2.14 15.06
C VAL A 344 -7.46 3.15 15.09
N LEU A 345 -7.13 4.44 14.99
CA LEU A 345 -8.09 5.54 14.89
C LEU A 345 -8.17 6.01 13.43
N ILE A 346 -9.37 6.04 12.84
CA ILE A 346 -9.57 6.36 11.42
C ILE A 346 -10.53 7.53 11.25
N GLU A 347 -10.12 8.55 10.49
CA GLU A 347 -11.02 9.61 10.02
C GLU A 347 -11.41 9.41 8.55
N PRO A 348 -12.66 9.02 8.24
CA PRO A 348 -13.14 8.87 6.86
C PRO A 348 -13.55 10.20 6.21
N SER A 349 -13.47 10.28 4.89
CA SER A 349 -13.99 11.39 4.07
C SER A 349 -15.50 11.21 3.76
N GLY A 350 -16.32 11.24 4.80
CA GLY A 350 -17.79 11.17 4.71
C GLY A 350 -18.36 9.75 4.87
N VAL A 351 -19.58 9.53 4.36
CA VAL A 351 -20.43 8.36 4.74
C VAL A 351 -20.17 7.11 3.92
N ALA A 352 -19.93 7.27 2.62
CA ALA A 352 -19.64 6.16 1.71
C ALA A 352 -18.34 5.40 2.12
N ASP A 353 -17.48 6.08 2.87
CA ASP A 353 -16.21 5.55 3.34
C ASP A 353 -16.37 4.66 4.57
N ILE A 354 -17.36 4.93 5.42
CA ILE A 354 -17.61 4.14 6.63
C ILE A 354 -18.01 2.71 6.26
N ALA A 355 -18.96 2.55 5.33
CA ALA A 355 -19.39 1.22 4.87
C ALA A 355 -18.24 0.45 4.18
N SER A 356 -17.41 1.16 3.41
CA SER A 356 -16.25 0.56 2.76
C SER A 356 -15.18 0.11 3.78
N LEU A 357 -14.93 0.90 4.83
CA LEU A 357 -14.04 0.53 5.93
C LEU A 357 -14.54 -0.70 6.68
N ILE A 358 -15.84 -0.79 7.00
CA ILE A 358 -16.44 -1.99 7.60
C ILE A 358 -16.16 -3.22 6.72
N GLY A 359 -16.41 -3.11 5.42
CA GLY A 359 -16.17 -4.19 4.47
C GLY A 359 -14.70 -4.63 4.39
N VAL A 360 -13.75 -3.70 4.52
CA VAL A 360 -12.32 -4.03 4.58
C VAL A 360 -11.97 -4.78 5.87
N MET A 361 -12.50 -4.35 7.02
CA MET A 361 -12.28 -5.02 8.31
C MET A 361 -12.84 -6.45 8.34
N GLN A 362 -13.85 -6.73 7.51
CA GLN A 362 -14.47 -8.05 7.39
C GLN A 362 -13.74 -9.00 6.42
N ARG A 363 -12.68 -8.55 5.75
CA ARG A 363 -11.91 -9.42 4.84
C ARG A 363 -11.07 -10.45 5.60
N PRO A 364 -10.88 -11.67 5.07
CA PRO A 364 -10.10 -12.73 5.72
C PRO A 364 -8.69 -12.36 6.20
N PRO A 365 -7.91 -11.50 5.50
CA PRO A 365 -6.57 -11.10 5.97
C PRO A 365 -6.58 -10.31 7.29
N LEU A 366 -7.66 -9.58 7.59
CA LEU A 366 -7.74 -8.65 8.73
C LEU A 366 -8.70 -9.14 9.82
N LEU A 367 -9.80 -9.78 9.43
CA LEU A 367 -10.88 -10.20 10.34
C LEU A 367 -10.39 -10.93 11.61
N PRO A 368 -9.43 -11.88 11.55
CA PRO A 368 -8.92 -12.58 12.74
C PRO A 368 -8.20 -11.66 13.75
N PHE A 369 -7.80 -10.47 13.32
CA PHE A 369 -7.01 -9.52 14.10
C PHE A 369 -7.84 -8.31 14.56
N VAL A 370 -9.05 -8.09 14.04
CA VAL A 370 -9.91 -6.98 14.50
C VAL A 370 -10.66 -7.41 15.76
N ARG A 371 -10.18 -6.99 16.93
CA ARG A 371 -10.78 -7.32 18.23
C ARG A 371 -12.09 -6.60 18.47
N ALA A 372 -12.20 -5.35 18.01
CA ALA A 372 -13.41 -4.55 18.17
C ALA A 372 -13.49 -3.46 17.10
N LEU A 373 -14.71 -3.12 16.67
CA LEU A 373 -14.98 -1.99 15.81
C LEU A 373 -15.97 -1.03 16.49
N LYS A 374 -15.56 0.23 16.61
CA LYS A 374 -16.38 1.32 17.16
C LYS A 374 -16.56 2.41 16.09
N ILE A 375 -17.79 2.90 15.93
CA ILE A 375 -18.08 4.01 15.01
C ILE A 375 -18.67 5.15 15.83
N THR A 376 -17.89 6.22 15.98
CA THR A 376 -18.25 7.42 16.72
C THR A 376 -18.63 8.51 15.72
N THR A 377 -19.87 8.99 15.75
CA THR A 377 -20.33 10.06 14.86
C THR A 377 -20.55 11.35 15.65
N ILE A 378 -19.88 12.42 15.24
CA ILE A 378 -19.94 13.73 15.86
C ILE A 378 -20.94 14.61 15.11
N ILE A 379 -21.84 15.22 15.89
CA ILE A 379 -22.98 15.99 15.41
C ILE A 379 -22.91 17.39 16.02
N ASP A 380 -23.06 18.41 15.18
CA ASP A 380 -23.19 19.79 15.63
C ASP A 380 -24.61 20.05 16.14
N ALA A 381 -24.76 20.32 17.45
CA ALA A 381 -26.07 20.53 18.05
C ALA A 381 -26.84 21.73 17.44
N GLY A 382 -26.12 22.79 17.03
CA GLY A 382 -26.72 24.02 16.51
C GLY A 382 -27.15 23.90 15.05
N ALA A 383 -26.38 23.17 14.24
CA ALA A 383 -26.66 23.03 12.80
C ALA A 383 -27.52 21.79 12.46
N PHE A 384 -27.58 20.79 13.34
CA PHE A 384 -28.15 19.48 13.01
C PHE A 384 -29.56 19.51 12.44
N LEU A 385 -30.51 20.23 13.05
CA LEU A 385 -31.91 20.19 12.62
C LEU A 385 -32.10 20.79 11.23
N GLU A 386 -31.37 21.88 10.94
CA GLU A 386 -31.40 22.52 9.63
C GLU A 386 -30.75 21.62 8.56
N ASP A 387 -29.59 21.05 8.87
CA ASP A 387 -28.87 20.17 7.95
C ASP A 387 -29.62 18.85 7.72
N TYR A 388 -30.27 18.31 8.76
CA TYR A 388 -31.12 17.13 8.67
C TYR A 388 -32.34 17.37 7.77
N ALA A 389 -32.95 18.56 7.86
CA ALA A 389 -34.07 18.92 6.99
C ALA A 389 -33.65 19.00 5.51
N LYS A 390 -32.42 19.46 5.23
CA LYS A 390 -31.86 19.53 3.87
C LYS A 390 -31.48 18.15 3.33
N LEU A 391 -30.88 17.30 4.17
CA LEU A 391 -30.25 16.03 3.75
C LEU A 391 -30.61 14.83 4.67
N PRO A 392 -31.89 14.48 4.83
CA PRO A 392 -32.34 13.53 5.85
C PRO A 392 -31.77 12.12 5.64
N ALA A 393 -31.65 11.68 4.38
CA ALA A 393 -31.12 10.36 4.04
C ALA A 393 -29.65 10.18 4.45
N HIS A 394 -28.85 11.25 4.36
CA HIS A 394 -27.42 11.19 4.61
C HIS A 394 -27.10 11.15 6.11
N PHE A 395 -27.81 11.95 6.92
CA PHE A 395 -27.74 11.88 8.39
C PHE A 395 -28.31 10.55 8.91
N ALA A 396 -29.39 10.04 8.32
CA ALA A 396 -29.95 8.75 8.69
C ALA A 396 -28.94 7.60 8.44
N ALA A 397 -28.21 7.63 7.31
CA ALA A 397 -27.20 6.63 7.01
C ALA A 397 -26.04 6.63 8.04
N GLN A 398 -25.53 7.81 8.41
CA GLN A 398 -24.48 7.92 9.45
C GLN A 398 -24.97 7.46 10.82
N ALA A 399 -26.15 7.94 11.24
CA ALA A 399 -26.69 7.64 12.55
C ALA A 399 -26.98 6.13 12.74
N LYS A 400 -27.39 5.43 11.68
CA LYS A 400 -27.64 3.98 11.71
C LYS A 400 -26.37 3.14 11.85
N LEU A 401 -25.25 3.59 11.28
CA LEU A 401 -23.97 2.88 11.37
C LEU A 401 -23.21 3.19 12.66
N ALA A 402 -23.52 4.30 13.32
CA ALA A 402 -22.85 4.71 14.54
C ALA A 402 -23.14 3.76 15.71
N SER A 403 -22.10 3.37 16.44
CA SER A 403 -22.24 2.75 17.76
C SER A 403 -22.32 3.81 18.87
N THR A 404 -21.86 5.04 18.61
CA THR A 404 -21.98 6.18 19.52
C THR A 404 -22.23 7.47 18.75
N LEU A 405 -23.23 8.24 19.17
CA LEU A 405 -23.51 9.59 18.66
C LEU A 405 -23.10 10.64 19.70
N ILE A 406 -22.28 11.59 19.28
CA ILE A 406 -21.83 12.70 20.13
C ILE A 406 -22.50 13.98 19.66
N ILE A 407 -23.36 14.56 20.48
CA ILE A 407 -23.96 15.88 20.28
C ILE A 407 -22.97 16.92 20.79
N ASN A 408 -22.10 17.42 19.92
CA ASN A 408 -21.09 18.43 20.23
C ASN A 408 -21.66 19.86 20.11
N LYS A 409 -20.95 20.85 20.68
CA LYS A 409 -21.41 22.23 20.82
C LYS A 409 -22.74 22.34 21.58
N ALA A 410 -22.96 21.44 22.54
CA ALA A 410 -24.17 21.45 23.35
C ALA A 410 -24.34 22.75 24.17
N ASP A 411 -23.27 23.52 24.37
CA ASP A 411 -23.23 24.81 25.04
C ASP A 411 -23.86 25.97 24.24
N VAL A 412 -23.92 25.86 22.90
CA VAL A 412 -24.44 26.96 22.05
C VAL A 412 -25.94 26.86 21.76
N VAL A 413 -26.61 25.84 22.29
CA VAL A 413 -28.03 25.56 22.07
C VAL A 413 -28.81 25.45 23.38
N SER A 414 -30.10 25.77 23.32
CA SER A 414 -31.02 25.65 24.45
C SER A 414 -31.25 24.19 24.86
N ALA A 415 -31.68 23.96 26.11
CA ALA A 415 -32.01 22.61 26.59
C ALA A 415 -33.13 21.95 25.77
N THR A 416 -34.07 22.75 25.28
CA THR A 416 -35.17 22.31 24.40
C THR A 416 -34.65 21.84 23.04
N GLU A 417 -33.76 22.62 22.40
CA GLU A 417 -33.15 22.22 21.11
C GLU A 417 -32.31 20.96 21.26
N ARG A 418 -31.49 20.85 22.32
CA ARG A 418 -30.73 19.63 22.62
C ARG A 418 -31.62 18.40 22.73
N THR A 419 -32.77 18.53 23.39
CA THR A 419 -33.73 17.44 23.55
C THR A 419 -34.33 17.04 22.21
N MET A 420 -34.70 18.02 21.36
CA MET A 420 -35.20 17.76 20.00
C MET A 420 -34.17 17.04 19.11
N VAL A 421 -32.90 17.45 19.17
CA VAL A 421 -31.80 16.76 18.47
C VAL A 421 -31.68 15.32 18.97
N ALA A 422 -31.60 15.11 20.28
CA ALA A 422 -31.46 13.79 20.88
C ALA A 422 -32.64 12.87 20.53
N GLU A 423 -33.88 13.36 20.58
CA GLU A 423 -35.07 12.60 20.19
C GLU A 423 -35.05 12.23 18.70
N THR A 424 -34.61 13.15 17.84
CA THR A 424 -34.48 12.88 16.40
C THR A 424 -33.45 11.77 16.16
N LEU A 425 -32.31 11.83 16.85
CA LEU A 425 -31.28 10.79 16.75
C LEU A 425 -31.74 9.44 17.31
N ARG A 426 -32.48 9.41 18.42
CA ARG A 426 -33.09 8.18 18.96
C ARG A 426 -34.09 7.56 17.99
N ARG A 427 -34.87 8.38 17.26
CA ARG A 427 -35.77 7.88 16.21
C ARG A 427 -35.00 7.25 15.05
N LEU A 428 -33.83 7.79 14.71
CA LEU A 428 -32.99 7.26 13.64
C LEU A 428 -32.25 5.97 14.03
N ASN A 429 -31.81 5.88 15.29
CA ASN A 429 -31.15 4.71 15.84
C ASN A 429 -31.52 4.53 17.34
N PRO A 430 -32.52 3.69 17.65
CA PRO A 430 -33.00 3.51 19.02
C PRO A 430 -31.98 2.87 19.98
N ALA A 431 -31.01 2.11 19.45
CA ALA A 431 -30.05 1.33 20.23
C ALA A 431 -28.71 2.05 20.44
N VAL A 432 -28.54 3.27 19.91
CA VAL A 432 -27.26 3.99 19.96
C VAL A 432 -27.06 4.70 21.29
N ALA A 433 -25.82 4.70 21.78
CA ALA A 433 -25.45 5.53 22.91
C ALA A 433 -25.32 6.99 22.44
N ILE A 434 -26.09 7.90 23.03
CA ILE A 434 -26.06 9.33 22.75
C ILE A 434 -25.43 10.04 23.94
N VAL A 435 -24.37 10.81 23.69
CA VAL A 435 -23.68 11.62 24.70
C VAL A 435 -23.58 13.07 24.23
N THR A 436 -23.57 14.00 25.17
CA THR A 436 -23.33 15.42 24.87
C THR A 436 -21.87 15.78 25.06
N ALA A 437 -21.38 16.69 24.22
CA ALA A 437 -20.04 17.22 24.32
C ALA A 437 -19.99 18.75 24.15
N ARG A 438 -18.98 19.36 24.78
CA ARG A 438 -18.64 20.78 24.69
C ARG A 438 -17.18 20.88 24.30
N TYR A 439 -16.86 21.53 23.18
CA TYR A 439 -15.48 21.58 22.66
C TYR A 439 -14.81 20.18 22.55
N GLY A 440 -15.58 19.14 22.20
CA GLY A 440 -15.09 17.75 22.14
C GLY A 440 -14.96 17.04 23.50
N HIS A 441 -15.20 17.73 24.63
CA HIS A 441 -15.24 17.13 25.96
C HIS A 441 -16.61 16.52 26.23
N ILE A 442 -16.66 15.22 26.54
CA ILE A 442 -17.90 14.48 26.77
C ILE A 442 -18.34 14.58 28.22
N ASP A 443 -19.64 14.68 28.46
CA ASP A 443 -20.23 14.73 29.80
C ASP A 443 -21.44 13.77 29.88
N PRO A 444 -21.43 12.74 30.76
CA PRO A 444 -20.34 12.33 31.67
C PRO A 444 -19.30 11.42 30.99
N GLU A 445 -18.06 11.43 31.50
CA GLU A 445 -17.04 10.41 31.20
C GLU A 445 -17.29 9.11 31.99
N PRO A 446 -16.89 7.93 31.45
CA PRO A 446 -16.21 7.69 30.18
C PRO A 446 -17.18 7.44 28.99
N LEU A 447 -16.64 7.53 27.77
CA LEU A 447 -17.34 7.16 26.53
C LEU A 447 -18.00 5.77 26.64
N PRO A 448 -19.26 5.63 26.19
CA PRO A 448 -19.92 4.32 26.09
C PRO A 448 -19.07 3.34 25.28
N GLN A 449 -18.94 2.10 25.76
CA GLN A 449 -18.18 1.04 25.11
C GLN A 449 -18.98 0.29 24.03
N ALA A 450 -19.99 0.93 23.43
CA ALA A 450 -20.81 0.31 22.39
C ALA A 450 -19.96 -0.08 21.17
N ARG A 451 -19.96 -1.37 20.84
CA ARG A 451 -19.17 -1.99 19.75
C ARG A 451 -20.10 -2.56 18.69
N ILE A 452 -19.64 -2.61 17.46
CA ILE A 452 -20.30 -3.33 16.37
C ILE A 452 -19.85 -4.79 16.44
N ALA A 453 -20.80 -5.71 16.50
CA ALA A 453 -20.52 -7.13 16.36
C ALA A 453 -20.06 -7.39 14.92
N LEU A 454 -18.79 -7.77 14.75
CA LEU A 454 -18.30 -8.27 13.48
C LEU A 454 -18.75 -9.72 13.36
N VAL A 455 -19.41 -10.08 12.26
CA VAL A 455 -19.75 -11.48 11.97
C VAL A 455 -18.43 -12.25 11.88
N HIS A 456 -18.14 -13.04 12.90
CA HIS A 456 -17.11 -14.05 12.83
C HIS A 456 -17.83 -15.26 12.24
N ASP A 457 -17.43 -15.71 11.05
CA ASP A 457 -17.78 -17.05 10.56
C ASP A 457 -17.08 -18.10 11.43
N ASN A 458 -17.49 -18.16 12.70
CA ASN A 458 -17.31 -19.32 13.55
C ASN A 458 -18.64 -20.05 13.54
N ALA A 459 -19.01 -20.60 12.38
CA ALA A 459 -19.79 -21.82 12.34
C ALA A 459 -18.90 -22.98 12.82
N ALA A 460 -18.40 -22.88 14.05
CA ALA A 460 -18.10 -24.04 14.86
C ALA A 460 -19.41 -24.33 15.57
N SER A 461 -20.05 -25.41 15.13
CA SER A 461 -21.24 -26.00 15.72
C SER A 461 -21.14 -26.06 17.25
N ASP A 462 -21.85 -25.16 17.95
CA ASP A 462 -22.42 -25.49 19.25
C ASP A 462 -23.60 -26.42 18.97
N GLU A 463 -23.29 -27.71 18.75
CA GLU A 463 -24.27 -28.78 18.91
C GLU A 463 -24.75 -28.72 20.36
N VAL A 464 -25.93 -28.14 20.56
CA VAL A 464 -26.74 -28.46 21.73
C VAL A 464 -27.16 -29.93 21.57
N PRO A 465 -26.74 -30.84 22.46
CA PRO A 465 -27.20 -32.22 22.41
C PRO A 465 -28.69 -32.18 22.73
N HIS A 466 -29.52 -32.44 21.73
CA HIS A 466 -30.93 -32.76 21.96
C HIS A 466 -31.02 -34.28 22.05
N GLU A 467 -31.47 -34.77 23.21
CA GLU A 467 -31.89 -36.17 23.34
C GLU A 467 -33.05 -36.40 22.37
N CYS A 468 -32.81 -37.28 21.40
CA CYS A 468 -33.78 -37.69 20.42
C CYS A 468 -34.47 -38.96 20.95
N ASP A 469 -35.69 -38.80 21.47
CA ASP A 469 -36.61 -39.93 21.69
C ASP A 469 -37.18 -40.41 20.33
N ASP A 470 -37.58 -41.68 20.30
CA ASP A 470 -37.89 -42.62 19.20
C ASP A 470 -38.84 -42.19 18.03
N HIS A 471 -39.03 -40.90 17.75
CA HIS A 471 -40.05 -40.44 16.79
C HIS A 471 -39.61 -39.43 15.70
N CYS A 472 -38.31 -39.22 15.44
CA CYS A 472 -37.89 -38.37 14.32
C CYS A 472 -37.76 -39.13 12.98
N SER A 473 -38.76 -38.97 12.11
CA SER A 473 -38.77 -39.47 10.73
C SER A 473 -38.05 -38.51 9.76
N HIS A 474 -36.86 -38.89 9.29
CA HIS A 474 -36.21 -38.22 8.16
C HIS A 474 -36.75 -38.77 6.84
N ALA A 475 -37.63 -38.03 6.18
CA ALA A 475 -38.07 -38.31 4.82
C ALA A 475 -37.01 -37.83 3.82
N GLY A 476 -36.39 -38.77 3.10
CA GLY A 476 -35.49 -38.49 1.98
C GLY A 476 -36.24 -38.31 0.67
N HIS A 477 -35.71 -37.44 -0.20
CA HIS A 477 -35.98 -37.39 -1.64
C HIS A 477 -34.69 -36.90 -2.33
N THR A 478 -33.87 -37.77 -2.94
CA THR A 478 -33.93 -38.39 -4.29
C THR A 478 -33.80 -37.43 -5.46
N HIS A 479 -32.67 -37.59 -6.15
CA HIS A 479 -32.24 -36.98 -7.40
C HIS A 479 -33.15 -37.33 -8.59
N HIS A 480 -33.40 -36.36 -9.47
CA HIS A 480 -33.70 -36.60 -10.88
C HIS A 480 -32.91 -35.61 -11.75
N GLY A 481 -32.14 -36.16 -12.69
CA GLY A 481 -31.52 -35.43 -13.78
C GLY A 481 -32.40 -35.41 -15.02
N HIS A 482 -32.18 -34.43 -15.89
CA HIS A 482 -32.50 -34.49 -17.31
C HIS A 482 -31.54 -33.63 -18.14
N ASP A 483 -31.36 -34.09 -19.37
CA ASP A 483 -30.28 -33.84 -20.32
C ASP A 483 -30.32 -32.52 -21.11
N THR A 484 -29.12 -32.11 -21.51
CA THR A 484 -28.67 -31.45 -22.75
C THR A 484 -29.53 -30.37 -23.42
N HIS A 485 -29.00 -29.14 -23.46
CA HIS A 485 -29.05 -28.26 -24.62
C HIS A 485 -27.76 -27.44 -24.75
N ASP A 486 -27.09 -27.56 -25.90
CA ASP A 486 -25.99 -26.72 -26.35
C ASP A 486 -26.50 -25.28 -26.60
N HIS A 487 -25.94 -24.31 -25.87
CA HIS A 487 -25.93 -22.92 -26.29
C HIS A 487 -24.59 -22.26 -25.95
N HIS A 488 -24.02 -21.62 -26.96
CA HIS A 488 -22.90 -20.70 -26.85
C HIS A 488 -23.20 -19.60 -25.81
N GLU A 489 -22.44 -19.55 -24.72
CA GLU A 489 -22.40 -18.37 -23.85
C GLU A 489 -21.00 -17.79 -23.77
N GLN A 490 -20.93 -16.52 -24.19
CA GLN A 490 -19.86 -15.60 -23.86
C GLN A 490 -19.85 -15.44 -22.34
N HIS A 491 -18.68 -15.63 -21.72
CA HIS A 491 -18.50 -15.39 -20.30
C HIS A 491 -18.68 -13.90 -20.00
N HIS A 492 -19.91 -13.49 -19.67
CA HIS A 492 -20.16 -12.30 -18.87
C HIS A 492 -20.06 -12.72 -17.39
N GLU A 493 -18.95 -12.38 -16.75
CA GLU A 493 -18.80 -12.50 -15.30
C GLU A 493 -19.74 -11.50 -14.61
N HIS A 494 -20.98 -11.92 -14.34
CA HIS A 494 -21.87 -11.20 -13.43
C HIS A 494 -21.45 -11.50 -11.99
N HIS A 495 -20.59 -10.64 -11.44
CA HIS A 495 -20.32 -10.60 -10.00
C HIS A 495 -21.57 -10.08 -9.26
N HIS A 496 -22.47 -10.99 -8.90
CA HIS A 496 -23.54 -10.70 -7.95
C HIS A 496 -22.94 -10.54 -6.53
N ASN A 497 -23.14 -9.36 -5.96
CA ASN A 497 -22.50 -8.89 -4.74
C ASN A 497 -23.49 -9.01 -3.57
N HIS A 498 -23.26 -9.92 -2.63
CA HIS A 498 -24.21 -10.25 -1.55
C HIS A 498 -24.05 -9.45 -0.24
N ALA A 499 -23.13 -8.48 -0.15
CA ALA A 499 -22.89 -7.75 1.11
C ALA A 499 -23.61 -6.39 1.23
N ALA A 500 -24.22 -5.87 0.15
CA ALA A 500 -24.93 -4.59 0.14
C ALA A 500 -26.46 -4.71 0.25
N SER A 501 -26.99 -5.93 0.25
CA SER A 501 -28.43 -6.21 0.28
C SER A 501 -29.11 -5.75 1.57
N ASP A 502 -28.39 -5.69 2.70
CA ASP A 502 -29.02 -5.43 4.00
C ASP A 502 -29.26 -3.93 4.30
N LEU A 503 -28.69 -3.03 3.49
CA LEU A 503 -28.98 -1.58 3.54
C LEU A 503 -29.83 -1.11 2.34
N GLY A 504 -30.09 -2.00 1.39
CA GLY A 504 -30.88 -1.77 0.17
C GLY A 504 -30.23 -0.80 -0.82
N PHE A 505 -28.90 -0.63 -0.79
CA PHE A 505 -28.16 0.20 -1.74
C PHE A 505 -27.37 -0.68 -2.70
N THR A 506 -27.46 -0.40 -4.00
CA THR A 506 -26.67 -1.04 -5.06
C THR A 506 -25.62 -0.05 -5.58
N SER A 507 -24.49 -0.59 -6.03
CA SER A 507 -23.43 0.18 -6.67
C SER A 507 -23.33 -0.22 -8.13
N TRP A 508 -23.39 0.75 -9.03
CA TRP A 508 -23.23 0.57 -10.46
C TRP A 508 -21.99 1.34 -10.93
N ASN A 509 -21.20 0.76 -11.83
CA ASN A 509 -20.07 1.42 -12.44
C ASN A 509 -19.97 1.08 -13.92
N THR A 510 -19.40 1.98 -14.71
CA THR A 510 -19.03 1.71 -16.10
C THR A 510 -17.83 2.55 -16.50
N GLU A 511 -17.02 2.02 -17.40
CA GLU A 511 -16.02 2.79 -18.15
C GLU A 511 -16.72 3.61 -19.24
N LEU A 512 -16.19 4.81 -19.50
CA LEU A 512 -16.64 5.69 -20.57
C LEU A 512 -15.54 5.72 -21.64
N HIS A 513 -15.82 5.17 -22.82
CA HIS A 513 -14.82 5.10 -23.89
C HIS A 513 -14.83 6.31 -24.83
N THR A 514 -15.80 7.22 -24.69
CA THR A 514 -16.12 8.26 -25.67
C THR A 514 -16.00 9.69 -25.13
N HIS A 515 -16.01 10.68 -26.04
CA HIS A 515 -16.02 12.10 -25.70
C HIS A 515 -17.46 12.57 -25.50
N CYS A 516 -17.72 13.17 -24.35
CA CYS A 516 -19.04 13.59 -23.90
C CYS A 516 -19.07 15.12 -23.85
N ASN A 517 -20.06 15.74 -24.50
CA ASN A 517 -20.22 17.19 -24.46
C ASN A 517 -20.63 17.61 -23.04
N ALA A 518 -20.01 18.66 -22.49
CA ALA A 518 -20.33 19.25 -21.20
C ALA A 518 -21.84 19.52 -21.00
N ASP A 519 -22.55 20.04 -22.01
CA ASP A 519 -23.99 20.34 -21.91
C ASP A 519 -24.83 19.05 -21.82
N ALA A 520 -24.46 18.03 -22.60
CA ALA A 520 -25.13 16.73 -22.58
C ALA A 520 -24.84 15.98 -21.28
N LEU A 521 -23.61 16.08 -20.76
CA LEU A 521 -23.24 15.54 -19.45
C LEU A 521 -24.06 16.21 -18.35
N GLN A 522 -24.16 17.54 -18.36
CA GLN A 522 -24.95 18.28 -17.40
C GLN A 522 -26.42 17.83 -17.41
N ALA A 523 -27.02 17.62 -18.59
CA ALA A 523 -28.39 17.11 -18.72
C ALA A 523 -28.57 15.70 -18.11
N VAL A 524 -27.56 14.83 -18.22
CA VAL A 524 -27.57 13.51 -17.56
C VAL A 524 -27.51 13.67 -16.04
N LEU A 525 -26.63 14.53 -15.54
CA LEU A 525 -26.48 14.81 -14.10
C LEU A 525 -27.74 15.44 -13.51
N ASP A 526 -28.38 16.35 -14.22
CA ASP A 526 -29.65 16.96 -13.81
C ASP A 526 -30.79 15.91 -13.80
N GLY A 527 -30.79 14.98 -14.76
CA GLY A 527 -31.71 13.83 -14.76
C GLY A 527 -31.50 12.90 -13.56
N ILE A 528 -30.25 12.70 -13.13
CA ILE A 528 -29.91 11.94 -11.92
C ILE A 528 -30.43 12.67 -10.67
N VAL A 529 -30.22 13.98 -10.56
CA VAL A 529 -30.75 14.80 -9.46
C VAL A 529 -32.28 14.78 -9.44
N GLY A 530 -32.92 14.79 -10.61
CA GLY A 530 -34.37 14.68 -10.78
C GLY A 530 -34.93 13.27 -10.53
N GLY A 531 -34.11 12.27 -10.22
CA GLY A 531 -34.54 10.91 -9.90
C GLY A 531 -34.94 10.06 -11.11
N LYS A 532 -34.56 10.46 -12.33
CA LYS A 532 -34.93 9.76 -13.58
C LYS A 532 -34.42 8.32 -13.66
N PHE A 533 -33.31 8.01 -12.98
CA PHE A 533 -32.60 6.73 -13.08
C PHE A 533 -32.62 5.92 -11.76
N GLY A 534 -33.60 6.18 -10.91
CA GLY A 534 -33.71 5.59 -9.57
C GLY A 534 -33.26 6.51 -8.44
N ALA A 535 -33.26 6.01 -7.21
CA ALA A 535 -32.90 6.79 -6.02
C ALA A 535 -31.37 6.83 -5.83
N ILE A 536 -30.70 7.59 -6.67
CA ILE A 536 -29.25 7.71 -6.68
C ILE A 536 -28.79 8.67 -5.58
N ALA A 537 -28.01 8.14 -4.63
CA ALA A 537 -27.48 8.89 -3.49
C ALA A 537 -26.18 9.65 -3.83
N ARG A 538 -25.36 9.07 -4.71
CA ARG A 538 -24.13 9.71 -5.21
C ARG A 538 -23.76 9.23 -6.61
N VAL A 539 -23.23 10.13 -7.43
CA VAL A 539 -22.51 9.78 -8.67
C VAL A 539 -21.19 10.50 -8.71
N LYS A 540 -20.11 9.82 -9.08
CA LYS A 540 -18.82 10.43 -9.36
C LYS A 540 -18.23 9.88 -10.64
N GLY A 541 -17.55 10.74 -11.39
CA GLY A 541 -16.85 10.27 -12.57
C GLY A 541 -15.92 11.29 -13.20
N LEU A 542 -15.20 10.79 -14.20
CA LEU A 542 -14.33 11.54 -15.09
C LEU A 542 -14.84 11.34 -16.51
N ALA A 543 -14.99 12.43 -17.25
CA ALA A 543 -15.36 12.41 -18.67
C ALA A 543 -14.39 13.27 -19.49
N LYS A 544 -14.12 12.85 -20.72
CA LYS A 544 -13.42 13.68 -21.71
C LYS A 544 -14.43 14.58 -22.40
N SER A 545 -14.17 15.88 -22.45
CA SER A 545 -15.01 16.88 -23.14
C SER A 545 -14.12 17.84 -23.92
N GLY A 546 -14.27 17.86 -25.24
CA GLY A 546 -13.38 18.61 -26.14
C GLY A 546 -11.91 18.16 -25.99
N ASN A 547 -11.00 19.11 -25.76
CA ASN A 547 -9.57 18.85 -25.55
C ASN A 547 -9.18 18.68 -24.07
N GLY A 548 -10.16 18.60 -23.15
CA GLY A 548 -9.92 18.59 -21.71
C GLY A 548 -10.68 17.49 -20.97
N TRP A 549 -10.45 17.41 -19.66
CA TRP A 549 -11.12 16.48 -18.77
C TRP A 549 -12.04 17.22 -17.82
N LEU A 550 -13.17 16.60 -17.52
CA LEU A 550 -14.16 17.08 -16.56
C LEU A 550 -14.31 16.04 -15.45
N HIS A 551 -14.23 16.51 -14.22
CA HIS A 551 -14.65 15.77 -13.04
C HIS A 551 -16.07 16.19 -12.69
N PHE A 552 -16.95 15.22 -12.47
CA PHE A 552 -18.34 15.46 -12.09
C PHE A 552 -18.72 14.70 -10.83
N ASP A 553 -19.50 15.36 -9.95
CA ASP A 553 -20.04 14.78 -8.72
C ASP A 553 -21.53 15.15 -8.60
N VAL A 554 -22.35 14.19 -8.22
CA VAL A 554 -23.74 14.41 -7.81
C VAL A 554 -23.83 13.95 -6.38
N ALA A 555 -24.07 14.89 -5.46
CA ALA A 555 -24.24 14.61 -4.05
C ALA A 555 -25.22 15.60 -3.43
N GLY A 556 -26.10 15.11 -2.56
CA GLY A 556 -27.06 15.97 -1.85
C GLY A 556 -28.03 16.73 -2.75
N GLY A 557 -28.44 16.12 -3.87
CA GLY A 557 -29.39 16.72 -4.82
C GLY A 557 -28.82 17.87 -5.66
N ARG A 558 -27.50 17.97 -5.76
CA ARG A 558 -26.82 18.94 -6.64
C ARG A 558 -25.81 18.24 -7.52
N ALA A 559 -25.78 18.62 -8.78
CA ALA A 559 -24.73 18.26 -9.72
C ALA A 559 -23.64 19.36 -9.72
N SER A 560 -22.38 18.95 -9.76
CA SER A 560 -21.24 19.84 -9.99
C SER A 560 -20.32 19.24 -11.04
N MET A 561 -19.68 20.12 -11.82
CA MET A 561 -18.75 19.76 -12.86
C MET A 561 -17.59 20.76 -12.86
N THR A 562 -16.36 20.26 -12.81
CA THR A 562 -15.13 21.08 -12.75
C THR A 562 -14.10 20.57 -13.75
N ALA A 563 -13.30 21.49 -14.28
CA ALA A 563 -12.15 21.12 -15.11
C ALA A 563 -11.15 20.30 -14.29
N PHE A 564 -10.61 19.25 -14.91
CA PHE A 564 -9.67 18.33 -14.30
C PHE A 564 -8.39 18.25 -15.15
N ALA A 565 -7.23 18.28 -14.50
CA ALA A 565 -5.94 18.12 -15.17
C ALA A 565 -5.51 16.65 -15.06
N ALA A 566 -5.79 15.87 -16.10
CA ALA A 566 -5.51 14.43 -16.11
C ALA A 566 -4.04 14.10 -16.43
N SER A 567 -3.51 13.04 -15.81
CA SER A 567 -2.27 12.38 -16.20
C SER A 567 -2.41 11.60 -17.51
N SER A 568 -1.27 11.24 -18.14
CA SER A 568 -1.24 10.57 -19.46
C SER A 568 -2.00 9.24 -19.52
N ASP A 569 -2.22 8.59 -18.38
CA ASP A 569 -2.78 7.24 -18.27
C ASP A 569 -4.21 7.24 -17.69
N GLU A 570 -4.86 8.40 -17.52
CA GLU A 570 -6.20 8.48 -16.93
C GLU A 570 -7.28 7.95 -17.90
N GLN A 571 -8.32 7.29 -17.34
CA GLN A 571 -9.45 6.75 -18.09
C GLN A 571 -10.78 7.37 -17.62
N ALA A 572 -11.70 7.61 -18.55
CA ALA A 572 -13.02 8.13 -18.23
C ALA A 572 -13.89 7.01 -17.66
N ARG A 573 -14.60 7.31 -16.57
CA ARG A 573 -15.32 6.32 -15.75
C ARG A 573 -16.42 7.00 -14.96
N VAL A 574 -17.45 6.24 -14.59
CA VAL A 574 -18.51 6.70 -13.70
C VAL A 574 -18.86 5.62 -12.69
N VAL A 575 -19.15 6.06 -11.47
CA VAL A 575 -19.64 5.22 -10.37
C VAL A 575 -20.89 5.89 -9.79
N ALA A 576 -21.97 5.13 -9.72
CA ALA A 576 -23.23 5.53 -9.10
C ALA A 576 -23.57 4.62 -7.92
N ILE A 577 -24.08 5.21 -6.84
CA ILE A 577 -24.50 4.50 -5.63
C ILE A 577 -25.90 4.96 -5.28
N GLY A 578 -26.84 4.03 -5.11
CA GLY A 578 -28.26 4.35 -4.98
C GLY A 578 -29.12 3.16 -4.62
N LYS A 579 -30.44 3.36 -4.53
CA LYS A 579 -31.42 2.28 -4.40
C LYS A 579 -32.20 2.15 -5.71
N ASN A 580 -32.47 0.92 -6.15
CA ASN A 580 -33.20 0.62 -7.38
C ASN A 580 -32.66 1.40 -8.59
N ILE A 581 -31.34 1.32 -8.81
CA ILE A 581 -30.71 1.99 -9.95
C ILE A 581 -31.23 1.38 -11.25
N HIS A 582 -31.74 2.19 -12.17
CA HIS A 582 -32.11 1.74 -13.51
C HIS A 582 -30.85 1.65 -14.38
N GLU A 583 -30.05 0.60 -14.16
CA GLU A 583 -28.69 0.46 -14.70
C GLU A 583 -28.63 0.59 -16.23
N SER A 584 -29.58 -0.02 -16.96
CA SER A 584 -29.65 0.04 -18.42
C SER A 584 -29.97 1.43 -18.95
N GLU A 585 -30.85 2.18 -18.28
CA GLU A 585 -31.24 3.54 -18.67
C GLU A 585 -30.12 4.54 -18.35
N LEU A 586 -29.45 4.34 -17.21
CA LEU A 586 -28.31 5.15 -16.78
C LEU A 586 -27.10 4.95 -17.72
N ALA A 587 -26.81 3.69 -18.08
CA ALA A 587 -25.79 3.36 -19.07
C ALA A 587 -26.10 4.00 -20.43
N ALA A 588 -27.34 3.87 -20.90
CA ALA A 588 -27.78 4.47 -22.16
C ALA A 588 -27.69 6.00 -22.15
N ALA A 589 -27.97 6.66 -21.01
CA ALA A 589 -27.87 8.11 -20.88
C ALA A 589 -26.41 8.60 -20.97
N PHE A 590 -25.48 7.90 -20.33
CA PHE A 590 -24.05 8.23 -20.44
C PHE A 590 -23.49 7.91 -21.83
N LEU A 591 -23.96 6.84 -22.48
CA LEU A 591 -23.62 6.52 -23.88
C LEU A 591 -24.21 7.56 -24.86
N ALA A 592 -25.41 8.09 -24.61
CA ALA A 592 -26.05 9.10 -25.46
C ALA A 592 -25.40 10.49 -25.35
N CYS A 593 -24.52 10.71 -24.37
CA CYS A 593 -23.69 11.90 -24.31
C CYS A 593 -22.59 11.91 -25.40
N ASP A 594 -22.35 10.75 -26.05
CA ASP A 594 -21.37 10.60 -27.10
C ASP A 594 -21.67 11.52 -28.28
N VAL A 595 -20.75 12.44 -28.54
CA VAL A 595 -20.72 13.19 -29.79
C VAL A 595 -19.71 12.49 -30.68
N LYS A 596 -20.19 11.88 -31.78
CA LYS A 596 -19.31 11.52 -32.90
C LYS A 596 -18.57 12.78 -33.32
N LEU A 597 -17.30 12.89 -32.96
CA LEU A 597 -16.39 13.88 -33.52
C LEU A 597 -16.47 13.72 -35.05
N ALA A 598 -17.04 14.72 -35.73
CA ALA A 598 -16.90 14.82 -37.17
C ALA A 598 -15.40 14.85 -37.47
N ALA A 599 -14.96 13.93 -38.32
CA ALA A 599 -13.57 13.68 -38.67
C ALA A 599 -12.83 14.92 -39.19
#